data_AF-I8XAZ3-F1
#
_entry.id   AF-I8XAZ3-F1
#
_cell.length_a   1.000
_cell.length_b   1.000
_cell.length_c   1.000
_cell.angle_alpha   90.00
_cell.angle_beta   90.00
_cell.angle_gamma   90.00
#
_symmetry.space_group_name_H-M   'P 1'
#
loop_
_entity.id
_entity.type
_entity.pdbx_description
1 polymer ?
#
loop_
_entity_poly.entity_id
_entity_poly.type
_entity_poly.pdbx_seq_one_letter_code
_entity_poly.pdbx_strand_id
1 'polypeptide(L)'
;MNTGKKYIKLHGGETPAKSDEKRAAEFMSWYVDNVSMLKRYVYGGGYEVDDDLFSDTMLSIYDAIALKGAKVVNYTKYFLFSYRAALINREKRNARARFVPVTNETDTPAAEFDSREYEEAVERINVEVMEYVRGNFDEMSVSLFEMYVGLSPDISYKRLSEMLGIPFVTVWQSIGNVKKEVVKRFEERKDFLLYLM
;
A
#
# COMPACT_ATOMS: atom_id res chain seq x y z
N MET A 1 -26.24 -10.69 9.41
CA MET A 1 -25.68 -9.94 10.55
C MET A 1 -24.19 -9.74 10.32
N ASN A 2 -23.74 -8.49 10.22
CA ASN A 2 -22.34 -8.15 9.98
C ASN A 2 -21.56 -8.27 11.31
N THR A 3 -20.76 -9.33 11.45
CA THR A 3 -19.82 -9.57 12.56
C THR A 3 -18.49 -8.86 12.33
N GLY A 4 -18.52 -7.65 11.76
CA GLY A 4 -17.35 -6.83 11.55
C GLY A 4 -16.64 -6.56 12.88
N LYS A 5 -15.35 -6.90 12.96
CA LYS A 5 -14.50 -6.59 14.13
C LYS A 5 -14.59 -5.09 14.40
N LYS A 6 -15.16 -4.70 15.55
CA LYS A 6 -15.15 -3.32 16.02
C LYS A 6 -13.73 -2.97 16.49
N TYR A 7 -13.02 -2.17 15.71
CA TYR A 7 -11.72 -1.66 16.09
C TYR A 7 -11.90 -0.50 17.07
N ILE A 8 -11.35 -0.65 18.29
CA ILE A 8 -11.31 0.43 19.27
C ILE A 8 -10.22 1.40 18.84
N LYS A 9 -10.63 2.61 18.43
CA LYS A 9 -9.72 3.74 18.21
C LYS A 9 -9.50 4.46 19.53
N LEU A 10 -8.25 4.81 19.81
CA LEU A 10 -7.91 5.66 20.96
C LEU A 10 -8.07 7.12 20.52
N HIS A 11 -8.70 7.91 21.37
CA HIS A 11 -9.03 9.32 21.16
C HIS A 11 -8.20 10.26 22.04
N GLY A 12 -7.33 9.73 22.91
CA GLY A 12 -6.45 10.51 23.75
C GLY A 12 -7.18 10.96 25.02
N GLY A 13 -7.06 10.15 26.07
CA GLY A 13 -7.75 10.35 27.36
C GLY A 13 -8.19 9.04 28.02
N GLU A 14 -7.99 7.91 27.36
CA GLU A 14 -8.24 6.59 27.92
C GLU A 14 -7.32 6.31 29.10
N THR A 15 -7.90 6.02 30.26
CA THR A 15 -7.18 5.51 31.42
C THR A 15 -7.31 3.99 31.48
N PRO A 16 -6.20 3.24 31.63
CA PRO A 16 -6.24 1.80 31.79
C PRO A 16 -7.14 1.38 32.96
N ALA A 17 -7.91 0.31 32.79
CA ALA A 17 -8.47 -0.38 33.96
C ALA A 17 -7.32 -1.00 34.76
N LYS A 18 -7.40 -1.01 36.11
CA LYS A 18 -6.33 -1.58 36.97
C LYS A 18 -5.94 -3.02 36.61
N SER A 19 -6.92 -3.83 36.18
CA SER A 19 -6.68 -5.21 35.72
C SER A 19 -5.90 -5.30 34.40
N ASP A 20 -5.99 -4.26 33.59
CA ASP A 20 -5.44 -4.21 32.23
C ASP A 20 -4.01 -3.64 32.29
N GLU A 21 -3.80 -2.65 33.17
CA GLU A 21 -2.49 -2.17 33.57
C GLU A 21 -1.62 -3.29 34.16
N LYS A 22 -2.18 -4.13 35.06
CA LYS A 22 -1.46 -5.29 35.59
C LYS A 22 -1.01 -6.25 34.49
N ARG A 23 -1.90 -6.57 33.53
CA ARG A 23 -1.57 -7.45 32.39
C ARG A 23 -0.53 -6.82 31.47
N ALA A 24 -0.58 -5.50 31.29
CA ALA A 24 0.40 -4.76 30.50
C ALA A 24 1.78 -4.77 31.19
N ALA A 25 1.84 -4.64 32.51
CA ALA A 25 3.07 -4.77 33.29
C ALA A 25 3.64 -6.20 33.23
N GLU A 26 2.79 -7.23 33.30
CA GLU A 26 3.21 -8.62 33.10
C GLU A 26 3.82 -8.84 31.71
N PHE A 27 3.21 -8.26 30.67
CA PHE A 27 3.77 -8.26 29.31
C PHE A 27 5.14 -7.55 29.25
N MET A 28 5.30 -6.40 29.91
CA MET A 28 6.57 -5.65 29.92
C MET A 28 7.69 -6.44 30.58
N SER A 29 7.41 -7.07 31.73
CA SER A 29 8.39 -7.94 32.40
C SER A 29 8.80 -9.09 31.48
N TRP A 30 7.81 -9.76 30.87
CA TRP A 30 8.08 -10.83 29.92
C TRP A 30 8.91 -10.34 28.72
N TYR A 31 8.62 -9.15 28.18
CA TYR A 31 9.33 -8.61 27.02
C TYR A 31 10.82 -8.39 27.31
N VAL A 32 11.14 -7.79 28.46
CA VAL A 32 12.53 -7.55 28.89
C VAL A 32 13.31 -8.86 28.95
N ASP A 33 12.71 -9.93 29.48
CA ASP A 33 13.34 -11.24 29.58
C ASP A 33 13.50 -11.96 28.23
N ASN A 34 12.66 -11.62 27.24
CA ASN A 34 12.54 -12.38 25.99
C ASN A 34 12.99 -11.62 24.74
N VAL A 35 13.35 -10.33 24.83
CA VAL A 35 13.73 -9.51 23.67
C VAL A 35 14.87 -10.12 22.86
N SER A 36 15.89 -10.67 23.52
CA SER A 36 17.02 -11.33 22.85
C SER A 36 16.59 -12.56 22.05
N MET A 37 15.65 -13.36 22.58
CA MET A 37 15.08 -14.50 21.87
C MET A 37 14.22 -14.04 20.67
N LEU A 38 13.43 -12.98 20.84
CA LEU A 38 12.60 -12.43 19.77
C LEU A 38 13.46 -11.92 18.60
N LYS A 39 14.57 -11.21 18.89
CA LYS A 39 15.54 -10.78 17.89
C LYS A 39 16.13 -11.97 17.13
N ARG A 40 16.45 -13.07 17.81
CA ARG A 40 16.91 -14.31 17.16
C ARG A 40 15.86 -14.92 16.23
N TYR A 41 14.58 -14.92 16.61
CA TYR A 41 13.51 -15.40 15.72
C TYR A 41 13.33 -14.53 14.48
N VAL A 42 13.45 -13.21 14.62
CA VAL A 42 13.38 -12.28 13.49
C VAL A 42 14.56 -12.51 12.54
N TYR A 43 15.77 -12.55 13.09
CA TYR A 43 16.99 -12.80 12.33
C TYR A 43 16.96 -14.17 11.63
N GLY A 44 16.57 -15.24 12.34
CA GLY A 44 16.43 -16.58 11.76
C GLY A 44 15.32 -16.69 10.70
N GLY A 45 14.39 -15.72 10.67
CA GLY A 45 13.39 -15.57 9.62
C GLY A 45 13.89 -14.83 8.38
N GLY A 46 15.16 -14.42 8.33
CA GLY A 46 15.77 -13.71 7.20
C GLY A 46 15.51 -12.20 7.17
N TYR A 47 15.06 -11.61 8.29
CA TYR A 47 14.82 -10.17 8.39
C TYR A 47 15.92 -9.48 9.18
N GLU A 48 16.28 -8.27 8.77
CA GLU A 48 17.11 -7.40 9.60
C GLU A 48 16.35 -7.03 10.88
N VAL A 49 17.09 -6.98 11.99
CA VAL A 49 16.55 -6.57 13.29
C VAL A 49 16.61 -5.05 13.36
N ASP A 50 15.44 -4.43 13.41
CA ASP A 50 15.30 -2.99 13.58
C ASP A 50 14.82 -2.69 15.01
N ASP A 51 15.69 -2.04 15.80
CA ASP A 51 15.44 -1.77 17.22
C ASP A 51 14.34 -0.73 17.47
N ASP A 52 14.16 0.21 16.54
CA ASP A 52 13.09 1.20 16.60
C ASP A 52 11.74 0.50 16.36
N LEU A 53 11.67 -0.35 15.33
CA LEU A 53 10.47 -1.11 15.01
C LEU A 53 10.09 -2.11 16.13
N PHE A 54 11.08 -2.68 16.82
CA PHE A 54 10.87 -3.51 18.00
C PHE A 54 10.24 -2.70 19.14
N SER A 55 10.78 -1.51 19.41
CA SER A 55 10.28 -0.60 20.44
C SER A 55 8.85 -0.14 20.14
N ASP A 56 8.58 0.25 18.90
CA ASP A 56 7.24 0.60 18.43
C ASP A 56 6.25 -0.56 18.56
N THR A 57 6.69 -1.77 18.21
CA THR A 57 5.85 -2.97 18.33
C THR A 57 5.51 -3.26 19.79
N MET A 58 6.51 -3.16 20.68
CA MET A 58 6.32 -3.34 22.11
C MET A 58 5.31 -2.33 22.67
N LEU A 59 5.48 -1.03 22.36
CA LEU A 59 4.57 0.03 22.80
C LEU A 59 3.15 -0.19 22.27
N SER A 60 3.02 -0.58 21.00
CA SER A 60 1.71 -0.85 20.40
C SER A 60 0.97 -2.01 21.09
N ILE A 61 1.70 -3.06 21.50
CA ILE A 61 1.12 -4.18 22.24
C ILE A 61 0.77 -3.76 23.66
N TYR A 62 1.64 -2.98 24.32
CA TYR A 62 1.35 -2.40 25.63
C TYR A 62 0.04 -1.62 25.61
N ASP A 63 -0.13 -0.70 24.66
CA ASP A 63 -1.35 0.10 24.50
C ASP A 63 -2.57 -0.77 24.20
N ALA A 64 -2.40 -1.83 23.39
CA ALA A 64 -3.48 -2.77 23.11
C ALA A 64 -3.95 -3.49 24.37
N ILE A 65 -3.04 -3.84 25.28
CA ILE A 65 -3.38 -4.51 26.54
C ILE A 65 -3.93 -3.49 27.54
N ALA A 66 -3.19 -2.41 27.81
CA ALA A 66 -3.49 -1.42 28.85
C ALA A 66 -4.74 -0.59 28.53
N LEU A 67 -4.85 -0.09 27.29
CA LEU A 67 -5.88 0.88 26.90
C LEU A 67 -7.06 0.24 26.16
N LYS A 68 -6.83 -0.88 25.47
CA LYS A 68 -7.89 -1.58 24.70
C LYS A 68 -8.33 -2.90 25.34
N GLY A 69 -7.74 -3.27 26.48
CA GLY A 69 -8.10 -4.46 27.25
C GLY A 69 -7.77 -5.80 26.58
N ALA A 70 -6.89 -5.81 25.56
CA ALA A 70 -6.56 -7.01 24.80
C ALA A 70 -6.09 -8.15 25.71
N LYS A 71 -6.64 -9.35 25.50
CA LYS A 71 -6.24 -10.56 26.21
C LYS A 71 -5.26 -11.34 25.35
N VAL A 72 -3.98 -11.31 25.71
CA VAL A 72 -2.92 -12.02 24.98
C VAL A 72 -2.57 -13.31 25.72
N VAL A 73 -2.76 -14.45 25.05
CA VAL A 73 -2.50 -15.78 25.64
C VAL A 73 -1.06 -16.23 25.41
N ASN A 74 -0.46 -15.83 24.29
CA ASN A 74 0.92 -16.19 23.93
C ASN A 74 1.64 -14.94 23.43
N TYR A 75 2.48 -14.37 24.30
CA TYR A 75 3.19 -13.13 24.01
C TYR A 75 4.18 -13.28 22.86
N THR A 76 4.92 -14.39 22.75
CA THR A 76 5.87 -14.62 21.65
C THR A 76 5.19 -14.57 20.30
N LYS A 77 4.11 -15.35 20.14
CA LYS A 77 3.34 -15.40 18.89
C LYS A 77 2.76 -14.03 18.58
N TYR A 78 2.12 -13.40 19.56
CA TYR A 78 1.49 -12.10 19.38
C TYR A 78 2.50 -11.03 18.96
N PHE A 79 3.67 -11.00 19.61
CA PHE A 79 4.74 -10.07 19.28
C PHE A 79 5.24 -10.25 17.85
N LEU A 80 5.60 -11.47 17.46
CA LEU A 80 6.13 -11.74 16.11
C LEU A 80 5.10 -11.41 15.01
N PHE A 81 3.81 -11.64 15.25
CA PHE A 81 2.76 -11.22 14.30
C PHE A 81 2.64 -9.71 14.20
N SER A 82 2.62 -9.00 15.33
CA SER A 82 2.55 -7.54 15.37
C SER A 82 3.77 -6.90 14.71
N TYR A 83 4.97 -7.42 15.00
CA TYR A 83 6.22 -6.97 14.39
C TYR A 83 6.20 -7.14 12.87
N ARG A 84 5.81 -8.33 12.37
CA ARG A 84 5.68 -8.58 10.93
C ARG A 84 4.67 -7.66 10.27
N ALA A 85 3.53 -7.41 10.92
CA ALA A 85 2.53 -6.47 10.41
C ALA A 85 3.08 -5.04 10.33
N ALA A 86 3.84 -4.61 11.34
CA ALA A 86 4.49 -3.30 11.37
C ALA A 86 5.56 -3.18 10.28
N LEU A 87 6.38 -4.22 10.07
CA LEU A 87 7.38 -4.29 9.00
C LEU A 87 6.74 -4.15 7.62
N ILE A 88 5.72 -4.96 7.31
CA ILE A 88 4.98 -4.90 6.04
C ILE A 88 4.35 -3.52 5.83
N ASN A 89 3.82 -2.91 6.89
CA ASN A 89 3.24 -1.56 6.79
C ASN A 89 4.31 -0.49 6.56
N ARG A 90 5.50 -0.62 7.14
CA ARG A 90 6.63 0.26 6.85
C ARG A 90 7.11 0.10 5.42
N GLU A 91 7.29 -1.13 4.94
CA GLU A 91 7.64 -1.40 3.54
C GLU A 91 6.60 -0.81 2.58
N LYS A 92 5.31 -0.97 2.87
CA LYS A 92 4.23 -0.35 2.08
C LYS A 92 4.28 1.17 2.11
N ARG A 93 4.58 1.78 3.27
CA ARG A 93 4.76 3.24 3.38
C ARG A 93 5.97 3.70 2.58
N ASN A 94 7.10 3.03 2.68
CA ASN A 94 8.31 3.35 1.92
C ASN A 94 8.11 3.13 0.41
N ALA A 95 7.40 2.07 0.01
CA ALA A 95 7.06 1.82 -1.39
C ALA A 95 6.11 2.87 -1.96
N ARG A 96 5.24 3.46 -1.13
CA ARG A 96 4.40 4.61 -1.50
C ARG A 96 5.16 5.93 -1.47
N ALA A 97 6.12 6.05 -0.56
CA ALA A 97 7.01 7.21 -0.40
C ALA A 97 8.30 7.04 -1.23
N ARG A 98 8.23 6.45 -2.43
CA ARG A 98 9.33 6.49 -3.39
C ARG A 98 9.61 7.95 -3.75
N PHE A 99 10.41 8.62 -2.94
CA PHE A 99 11.34 9.60 -3.42
C PHE A 99 12.24 8.82 -4.37
N VAL A 100 12.06 9.02 -5.67
CA VAL A 100 13.03 8.58 -6.65
C VAL A 100 14.29 9.38 -6.30
N PRO A 101 15.38 8.74 -5.82
CA PRO A 101 16.63 9.48 -5.68
C PRO A 101 16.95 10.01 -7.08
N VAL A 102 17.17 11.32 -7.20
CA VAL A 102 17.71 11.92 -8.43
C VAL A 102 19.13 11.40 -8.58
N THR A 103 19.27 10.18 -9.09
CA THR A 103 20.54 9.63 -9.53
C THR A 103 20.79 10.28 -10.88
N ASN A 104 21.50 11.41 -10.84
CA ASN A 104 22.08 12.21 -11.92
C ASN A 104 21.63 13.68 -11.80
N GLU A 105 22.47 14.52 -11.18
CA GLU A 105 22.40 15.98 -11.35
C GLU A 105 22.66 16.41 -12.82
N THR A 106 22.93 15.46 -13.72
CA THR A 106 23.14 15.68 -15.16
C THR A 106 21.92 15.46 -16.04
N ASP A 107 20.81 14.94 -15.52
CA ASP A 107 19.58 14.68 -16.32
C ASP A 107 18.40 15.57 -15.91
N THR A 108 18.68 16.73 -15.29
CA THR A 108 17.66 17.79 -15.24
C THR A 108 17.80 18.58 -16.54
N PRO A 109 16.81 18.57 -17.45
CA PRO A 109 16.86 19.45 -18.61
C PRO A 109 16.98 20.88 -18.08
N ALA A 110 18.07 21.56 -18.46
CA ALA A 110 18.17 22.99 -18.34
C ALA A 110 16.93 23.62 -18.98
N ALA A 111 16.50 24.76 -18.43
CA ALA A 111 15.28 25.47 -18.77
C ALA A 111 15.21 25.93 -20.25
N GLU A 112 14.97 24.99 -21.15
CA GLU A 112 14.43 25.10 -22.51
C GLU A 112 13.66 23.80 -22.81
N PHE A 113 12.75 23.41 -21.91
CA PHE A 113 11.82 22.32 -22.20
C PHE A 113 10.73 22.88 -23.11
N ASP A 114 10.78 22.56 -24.40
CA ASP A 114 9.68 22.87 -25.33
C ASP A 114 8.46 22.03 -24.91
N SER A 115 7.63 22.62 -24.05
CA SER A 115 6.42 21.99 -23.51
C SER A 115 5.49 21.49 -24.62
N ARG A 116 5.56 22.09 -25.80
CA ARG A 116 4.74 21.72 -26.95
C ARG A 116 5.21 20.42 -27.58
N GLU A 117 6.51 20.20 -27.73
CA GLU A 117 7.03 18.92 -28.28
C GLU A 117 6.69 17.74 -27.34
N TYR A 118 6.70 17.97 -26.04
CA TYR A 118 6.29 16.98 -25.05
C TYR A 118 4.78 16.70 -25.09
N GLU A 119 3.95 17.74 -25.14
CA GLU A 119 2.49 17.59 -25.29
C GLU A 119 2.13 16.83 -26.56
N GLU A 120 2.75 17.18 -27.69
CA GLU A 120 2.55 16.47 -28.97
C GLU A 120 3.01 15.00 -28.89
N ALA A 121 4.09 14.71 -28.15
CA ALA A 121 4.55 13.34 -27.93
C ALA A 121 3.58 12.51 -27.06
N VAL A 122 3.01 13.12 -26.01
CA VAL A 122 1.99 12.49 -25.15
C VAL A 122 0.71 12.23 -25.94
N GLU A 123 0.26 13.18 -26.75
CA GLU A 123 -0.93 13.00 -27.60
C GLU A 123 -0.75 11.85 -28.60
N ARG A 124 0.40 11.78 -29.30
CA ARG A 124 0.70 10.68 -30.23
C ARG A 124 0.68 9.33 -29.52
N ILE A 125 1.31 9.24 -28.35
CA ILE A 125 1.36 7.99 -27.57
C ILE A 125 -0.04 7.60 -27.08
N ASN A 126 -0.87 8.55 -26.65
CA ASN A 126 -2.25 8.28 -26.26
C ASN A 126 -3.06 7.69 -27.44
N VAL A 127 -2.91 8.24 -28.65
CA VAL A 127 -3.57 7.70 -29.85
C VAL A 127 -3.09 6.27 -30.12
N GLU A 128 -1.78 6.03 -30.14
CA GLU A 128 -1.21 4.70 -30.39
C GLU A 128 -1.66 3.67 -29.35
N VAL A 129 -1.74 4.06 -28.07
CA VAL A 129 -2.21 3.18 -27.00
C VAL A 129 -3.69 2.85 -27.20
N MET A 130 -4.53 3.83 -27.52
CA MET A 130 -5.96 3.60 -27.72
C MET A 130 -6.24 2.74 -28.95
N GLU A 131 -5.48 2.93 -30.04
CA GLU A 131 -5.52 2.05 -31.20
C GLU A 131 -5.10 0.61 -30.86
N TYR A 132 -4.00 0.45 -30.12
CA TYR A 132 -3.56 -0.86 -29.65
C TYR A 132 -4.62 -1.54 -28.79
N VAL A 133 -5.24 -0.81 -27.85
CA VAL A 133 -6.28 -1.34 -26.97
C VAL A 133 -7.51 -1.78 -27.78
N ARG A 134 -8.00 -0.93 -28.69
CA ARG A 134 -9.14 -1.27 -29.57
C ARG A 134 -8.88 -2.46 -30.48
N GLY A 135 -7.63 -2.67 -30.89
CA GLY A 135 -7.25 -3.77 -31.79
C GLY A 135 -6.99 -5.12 -31.10
N ASN A 136 -6.76 -5.14 -29.78
CA ASN A 136 -6.26 -6.34 -29.08
C ASN A 136 -7.12 -6.80 -27.90
N PHE A 137 -8.16 -6.06 -27.52
CA PHE A 137 -9.04 -6.39 -26.39
C PHE A 137 -10.50 -6.50 -26.82
N ASP A 138 -11.29 -7.20 -26.01
CA ASP A 138 -12.73 -7.28 -26.22
C ASP A 138 -13.43 -5.94 -25.97
N GLU A 139 -14.58 -5.75 -26.60
CA GLU A 139 -15.35 -4.50 -26.57
C GLU A 139 -15.64 -3.98 -25.16
N MET A 140 -15.92 -4.89 -24.21
CA MET A 140 -16.20 -4.51 -22.82
C MET A 140 -14.93 -3.99 -22.14
N SER A 141 -13.79 -4.65 -22.35
CA SER A 141 -12.52 -4.20 -21.82
C SER A 141 -12.02 -2.89 -22.43
N VAL A 142 -12.23 -2.70 -23.73
CA VAL A 142 -12.00 -1.41 -24.39
C VAL A 142 -12.87 -0.34 -23.73
N SER A 143 -14.19 -0.52 -23.69
CA SER A 143 -15.13 0.47 -23.15
C SER A 143 -14.82 0.87 -21.70
N LEU A 144 -14.49 -0.11 -20.84
CA LEU A 144 -14.12 0.16 -19.46
C LEU A 144 -12.80 0.93 -19.35
N PHE A 145 -11.82 0.61 -20.19
CA PHE A 145 -10.54 1.30 -20.21
C PHE A 145 -10.68 2.74 -20.70
N GLU A 146 -11.42 2.98 -21.79
CA GLU A 146 -11.65 4.32 -22.33
C GLU A 146 -12.37 5.21 -21.30
N MET A 147 -13.42 4.69 -20.67
CA MET A 147 -14.16 5.44 -19.66
C MET A 147 -13.34 5.69 -18.40
N TYR A 148 -12.47 4.76 -18.02
CA TYR A 148 -11.54 4.96 -16.92
C TYR A 148 -10.52 6.06 -17.22
N VAL A 149 -9.87 6.01 -18.39
CA VAL A 149 -8.88 7.02 -18.81
C VAL A 149 -9.53 8.40 -18.94
N GLY A 150 -10.71 8.49 -19.57
CA GLY A 150 -11.41 9.75 -19.77
C GLY A 150 -11.96 10.40 -18.50
N LEU A 151 -12.10 9.65 -17.41
CA LEU A 151 -12.57 10.15 -16.11
C LEU A 151 -11.47 10.19 -15.04
N SER A 152 -10.24 9.78 -15.39
CA SER A 152 -9.09 9.88 -14.49
C SER A 152 -8.67 11.33 -14.32
N PRO A 153 -8.25 11.77 -13.11
CA PRO A 153 -8.06 11.02 -11.87
C PRO A 153 -9.29 10.93 -10.95
N ASP A 154 -10.44 11.48 -11.35
CA ASP A 154 -11.62 11.66 -10.50
C ASP A 154 -12.44 10.37 -10.28
N ILE A 155 -12.06 9.28 -10.95
CA ILE A 155 -12.72 7.98 -10.90
C ILE A 155 -11.82 6.90 -10.29
N SER A 156 -12.44 6.01 -9.50
CA SER A 156 -11.81 4.77 -9.03
C SER A 156 -12.53 3.57 -9.61
N TYR A 157 -11.88 2.40 -9.67
CA TYR A 157 -12.53 1.15 -10.13
C TYR A 157 -13.80 0.82 -9.34
N LYS A 158 -13.83 1.16 -8.05
CA LYS A 158 -15.01 0.97 -7.20
C LYS A 158 -16.15 1.89 -7.62
N ARG A 159 -15.87 3.18 -7.83
CA ARG A 159 -16.86 4.16 -8.28
C ARG A 159 -17.36 3.84 -9.69
N LEU A 160 -16.48 3.36 -10.56
CA LEU A 160 -16.82 2.91 -11.92
C LEU A 160 -17.74 1.68 -11.89
N SER A 161 -17.43 0.70 -11.04
CA SER A 161 -18.26 -0.48 -10.79
C SER A 161 -19.66 -0.11 -10.28
N GLU A 162 -19.74 0.81 -9.31
CA GLU A 162 -21.01 1.30 -8.76
C GLU A 162 -21.83 2.05 -9.82
N MET A 163 -21.20 2.90 -10.64
CA MET A 163 -21.86 3.69 -11.68
C MET A 163 -22.47 2.82 -12.79
N LEU A 164 -21.81 1.72 -13.15
CA LEU A 164 -22.24 0.84 -14.24
C LEU A 164 -23.08 -0.36 -13.78
N GLY A 165 -23.15 -0.62 -12.47
CA GLY A 165 -23.78 -1.83 -11.94
C GLY A 165 -23.03 -3.13 -12.29
N ILE A 166 -21.74 -3.05 -12.62
CA ILE A 166 -20.89 -4.20 -12.97
C ILE A 166 -20.07 -4.61 -11.74
N PRO A 167 -19.81 -5.92 -11.50
CA PRO A 167 -18.99 -6.35 -10.37
C PRO A 167 -17.59 -5.73 -10.37
N PHE A 168 -17.15 -5.27 -9.20
CA PHE A 168 -15.83 -4.65 -9.02
C PHE A 168 -14.66 -5.51 -9.52
N VAL A 169 -14.74 -6.83 -9.30
CA VAL A 169 -13.70 -7.77 -9.77
C VAL A 169 -13.59 -7.77 -11.29
N THR A 170 -14.72 -7.69 -12.00
CA THR A 170 -14.76 -7.60 -13.47
C THR A 170 -14.09 -6.32 -13.96
N VAL A 171 -14.43 -5.18 -13.35
CA VAL A 171 -13.84 -3.88 -13.69
C VAL A 171 -12.32 -3.87 -13.43
N TRP A 172 -11.89 -4.36 -12.26
CA TRP A 172 -10.47 -4.47 -11.94
C TRP A 172 -9.77 -5.35 -12.96
N GLN A 173 -10.21 -6.60 -13.14
CA GLN A 173 -9.53 -7.56 -13.99
C GLN A 173 -9.43 -7.05 -15.43
N SER A 174 -10.51 -6.50 -15.97
CA SER A 174 -10.55 -5.97 -17.32
C SER A 174 -9.55 -4.82 -17.52
N ILE A 175 -9.68 -3.73 -16.75
CA ILE A 175 -8.79 -2.56 -16.87
C ILE A 175 -7.35 -2.93 -16.52
N GLY A 176 -7.16 -3.76 -15.50
CA GLY A 176 -5.84 -4.21 -15.04
C GLY A 176 -5.11 -5.04 -16.09
N ASN A 177 -5.81 -5.89 -16.84
CA ASN A 177 -5.22 -6.69 -17.90
C ASN A 177 -4.83 -5.80 -19.09
N VAL A 178 -5.67 -4.83 -19.46
CA VAL A 178 -5.34 -3.82 -20.48
C VAL A 178 -4.10 -3.03 -20.09
N LYS A 179 -4.06 -2.45 -18.89
CA LYS A 179 -2.90 -1.68 -18.40
C LYS A 179 -1.60 -2.50 -18.43
N LYS A 180 -1.66 -3.75 -17.99
CA LYS A 180 -0.48 -4.63 -17.95
C LYS A 180 0.12 -4.85 -19.35
N GLU A 181 -0.72 -5.13 -20.35
CA GLU A 181 -0.25 -5.35 -21.71
C GLU A 181 0.15 -4.04 -22.41
N VAL A 182 -0.50 -2.91 -22.11
CA VAL A 182 -0.06 -1.59 -22.58
C VAL A 182 1.33 -1.28 -22.06
N VAL A 183 1.58 -1.42 -20.75
CA VAL A 183 2.91 -1.19 -20.16
C VAL A 183 3.96 -2.09 -20.80
N LYS A 184 3.64 -3.36 -21.02
CA LYS A 184 4.53 -4.32 -21.67
C LYS A 184 4.81 -3.94 -23.14
N ARG A 185 3.79 -3.50 -23.89
CA ARG A 185 3.92 -3.15 -25.31
C ARG A 185 4.68 -1.85 -25.54
N PHE A 186 4.59 -0.93 -24.60
CA PHE A 186 5.14 0.43 -24.67
C PHE A 186 6.23 0.68 -23.60
N GLU A 187 6.92 -0.37 -23.16
CA GLU A 187 7.89 -0.34 -22.05
C GLU A 187 8.98 0.73 -22.22
N GLU A 188 9.49 0.89 -23.44
CA GLU A 188 10.51 1.89 -23.79
C GLU A 188 10.00 3.34 -23.72
N ARG A 189 8.68 3.55 -23.66
CA ARG A 189 8.01 4.85 -23.63
C ARG A 189 7.15 5.03 -22.37
N LYS A 190 7.44 4.27 -21.31
CA LYS A 190 6.67 4.26 -20.05
C LYS A 190 6.49 5.63 -19.40
N ASP A 191 7.45 6.54 -19.59
CA ASP A 191 7.44 7.86 -18.95
C ASP A 191 6.30 8.75 -19.50
N PHE A 192 5.81 8.45 -20.71
CA PHE A 192 4.67 9.13 -21.33
C PHE A 192 3.31 8.49 -21.00
N LEU A 193 3.31 7.30 -20.38
CA LEU A 193 2.07 6.56 -20.03
C LEU A 193 1.48 6.96 -18.67
N LEU A 194 2.11 7.89 -17.96
CA LEU A 194 1.74 8.27 -16.59
C LEU A 194 0.29 8.81 -16.46
N TYR A 195 -0.25 9.39 -17.54
CA TYR A 195 -1.64 9.86 -17.57
C TYR A 195 -2.68 8.76 -17.81
N LEU A 196 -2.24 7.57 -18.26
CA LEU A 196 -3.10 6.42 -18.56
C LEU A 196 -3.11 5.37 -17.43
N MET A 197 -2.23 5.51 -16.43
CA MET A 197 -2.05 4.58 -15.30
C MET A 197 -2.73 5.05 -14.02
#